data_AF-A0A4R4MXM1-F1
#
_entry.id   AF-A0A4R4MXM1-F1
#
_cell.length_a   1.000
_cell.length_b   1.000
_cell.length_c   1.000
_cell.angle_alpha   90.00
_cell.angle_beta   90.00
_cell.angle_gamma   90.00
#
_symmetry.space_group_name_H-M   'P 1'
#
loop_
_entity.id
_entity.type
_entity.pdbx_description
1 polymer ?
#
loop_
_entity_poly.entity_id
_entity_poly.type
_entity_poly.pdbx_seq_one_letter_code
_entity_poly.pdbx_strand_id
1 'polypeptide(L)'
;VCAVAAGVRAFGEVVGDPHGIYGVGQWFPGGGGEAAVGVSEREFVAAYRERAGVVPDYPAVQAVAAAAVATRCATLAGSTGRAALWGVASALETTTLLGAFRVDPGSGAQVGHRAALTRWP
;
A
#
# COMPACT_ATOMS: atom_id res chain seq x y z
N VAL A 1 -6.28 14.90 17.65
CA VAL A 1 -6.45 14.99 16.18
C VAL A 1 -7.23 13.76 15.74
N CYS A 2 -8.47 13.93 15.30
CA CYS A 2 -9.26 12.85 14.74
C CYS A 2 -8.98 12.79 13.23
N ALA A 3 -8.16 11.84 12.79
CA ALA A 3 -8.01 11.56 11.37
C ALA A 3 -9.11 10.56 10.98
N VAL A 4 -10.07 10.99 10.16
CA VAL A 4 -10.92 10.05 9.43
C VAL A 4 -10.04 9.43 8.35
N ALA A 5 -10.14 8.12 8.13
CA ALA A 5 -9.44 7.44 7.04
C ALA A 5 -9.96 7.97 5.69
N ALA A 6 -9.39 9.08 5.24
CA ALA A 6 -9.90 9.86 4.11
C ALA A 6 -9.45 9.28 2.75
N GLY A 7 -8.79 8.12 2.76
CA GLY A 7 -8.31 7.43 1.56
C GLY A 7 -9.32 6.49 0.89
N VAL A 8 -10.57 6.45 1.36
CA VAL A 8 -11.64 5.69 0.70
C VAL A 8 -12.56 6.65 -0.04
N ARG A 9 -12.84 6.34 -1.30
CA ARG A 9 -13.62 7.16 -2.25
C ARG A 9 -14.93 7.72 -1.67
N ALA A 10 -15.55 6.97 -0.75
CA ALA A 10 -16.78 7.36 -0.04
C ALA A 10 -16.69 8.71 0.69
N PHE A 11 -15.50 9.15 1.14
CA PHE A 11 -15.36 10.45 1.80
C PHE A 11 -15.72 11.62 0.87
N GLY A 12 -15.19 11.61 -0.36
CA GLY A 12 -15.45 12.68 -1.34
C GLY A 12 -16.90 12.71 -1.81
N GLU A 13 -17.58 11.56 -1.82
CA GLU A 13 -19.00 11.47 -2.21
C GLU A 13 -19.94 12.15 -1.20
N VAL A 14 -19.56 12.20 0.08
CA VAL A 14 -20.43 12.68 1.17
C VAL A 14 -20.22 14.16 1.48
N VAL A 15 -19.00 14.68 1.28
CA VAL A 15 -18.59 16.00 1.77
C VAL A 15 -19.13 17.18 0.93
N GLY A 16 -19.68 16.93 -0.26
CA GLY A 16 -20.23 17.98 -1.13
C GLY A 16 -19.14 18.79 -1.82
N ASP A 17 -18.43 19.64 -1.07
CA ASP A 17 -17.25 20.40 -1.54
C ASP A 17 -16.00 20.02 -0.75
N PRO A 18 -15.14 19.12 -1.27
CA PRO A 18 -13.94 18.72 -0.58
C PRO A 18 -12.77 19.70 -0.78
N HIS A 19 -12.92 20.78 -1.55
CA HIS A 19 -11.80 21.65 -1.92
C HIS A 19 -11.05 22.18 -0.69
N GLY A 20 -9.74 21.96 -0.66
CA GLY A 20 -8.86 22.43 0.41
C GLY A 20 -8.90 21.60 1.70
N ILE A 21 -9.70 20.54 1.77
CA ILE A 21 -9.65 19.57 2.86
C ILE A 21 -8.35 18.78 2.77
N TYR A 22 -7.76 18.49 3.93
CA TYR A 22 -6.61 17.59 4.05
C TYR A 22 -7.05 16.23 4.57
N GLY A 23 -6.48 15.18 4.00
CA GLY A 23 -6.78 13.80 4.36
C GLY A 23 -5.51 13.00 4.59
N VAL A 24 -5.54 12.15 5.61
CA VAL A 24 -4.49 11.15 5.84
C VAL A 24 -5.01 9.81 5.33
N GLY A 25 -4.20 9.14 4.53
CA GLY A 25 -4.49 7.84 3.95
C GLY A 25 -3.26 6.96 3.94
N GLN A 26 -3.43 5.67 3.70
CA GLN A 26 -2.28 4.76 3.53
C GLN A 26 -1.64 4.95 2.15
N TRP A 27 -2.40 5.42 1.16
CA TRP A 27 -1.89 5.68 -0.17
C TRP A 27 -2.86 6.60 -0.92
N PHE A 28 -2.31 7.41 -1.83
CA PHE A 28 -3.05 8.17 -2.81
C PHE A 28 -2.33 8.05 -4.17
N PRO A 29 -3.06 8.08 -5.30
CA PRO A 29 -2.45 7.99 -6.62
C PRO A 29 -1.40 9.08 -6.86
N GLY A 30 -0.29 8.70 -7.49
CA GLY A 30 0.78 9.63 -7.86
C GLY A 30 1.74 9.93 -6.72
N GLY A 31 1.69 9.16 -5.63
CA GLY A 31 2.59 9.29 -4.49
C GLY A 31 4.06 9.04 -4.82
N GLY A 32 4.36 8.38 -5.94
CA GLY A 32 5.68 8.39 -6.56
C GLY A 32 6.75 7.65 -5.75
N GLY A 33 6.99 6.39 -6.08
CA GLY A 33 8.12 5.61 -5.61
C GLY A 33 8.36 4.41 -6.51
N GLU A 34 9.62 4.05 -6.73
CA GLU A 34 9.95 2.87 -7.51
C GLU A 34 9.73 1.61 -6.65
N ALA A 35 8.92 0.68 -7.17
CA ALA A 35 8.65 -0.59 -6.50
C ALA A 35 9.78 -1.58 -6.82
N ALA A 36 10.60 -1.91 -5.83
CA ALA A 36 11.63 -2.95 -5.97
C ALA A 36 11.01 -4.37 -6.03
N VAL A 37 9.83 -4.55 -5.44
CA VAL A 37 9.08 -5.81 -5.44
C VAL A 37 7.65 -5.57 -5.93
N GLY A 38 7.24 -6.39 -6.90
CA GLY A 38 5.91 -6.34 -7.51
C GLY A 38 5.84 -5.45 -8.74
N VAL A 39 4.62 -5.07 -9.11
CA VAL A 39 4.34 -4.16 -10.23
C VAL A 39 4.53 -2.71 -9.81
N SER A 40 4.79 -1.82 -10.77
CA SER A 40 4.80 -0.39 -10.49
C SER A 40 3.38 0.13 -10.18
N GLU A 41 3.30 1.26 -9.47
CA GLU A 41 2.03 1.96 -9.23
C GLU A 41 1.30 2.27 -10.54
N ARG A 42 2.03 2.78 -11.54
CA ARG A 42 1.47 3.18 -12.83
C ARG A 42 0.83 2.00 -13.56
N GLU A 43 1.53 0.88 -13.62
CA GLU A 43 1.02 -0.34 -14.27
C GLU A 43 -0.20 -0.88 -13.53
N PHE A 44 -0.16 -0.92 -12.20
CA PHE A 44 -1.29 -1.39 -11.41
C PHE A 44 -2.53 -0.51 -11.59
N VAL A 45 -2.38 0.81 -11.48
CA VAL A 45 -3.50 1.76 -11.63
C VAL A 45 -4.11 1.68 -13.03
N ALA A 46 -3.28 1.57 -14.07
CA ALA A 46 -3.75 1.42 -15.44
C ALA A 46 -4.57 0.12 -15.63
N ALA A 47 -4.01 -1.01 -15.21
CA ALA A 47 -4.67 -2.31 -15.34
C ALA A 47 -5.94 -2.41 -14.47
N TYR A 48 -5.91 -1.85 -13.27
CA TYR A 48 -7.09 -1.83 -12.39
C TYR A 48 -8.22 -1.00 -12.99
N ARG A 49 -7.90 0.18 -13.53
CA ARG A 49 -8.89 1.04 -14.19
C ARG A 49 -9.50 0.40 -15.42
N GLU A 50 -8.68 -0.27 -16.24
CA GLU A 50 -9.16 -1.01 -17.41
C GLU A 50 -10.18 -2.10 -17.02
N ARG A 51 -9.92 -2.82 -15.92
CA ARG A 51 -10.73 -3.98 -15.49
C ARG A 51 -11.94 -3.63 -14.64
N ALA A 52 -11.81 -2.62 -13.77
CA ALA A 52 -12.82 -2.26 -12.77
C ALA A 52 -13.56 -0.95 -13.10
N GLY A 53 -13.13 -0.21 -14.13
CA GLY A 53 -13.74 1.06 -14.54
C GLY A 53 -13.47 2.25 -13.60
N VAL A 54 -12.74 2.05 -12.50
CA VAL A 54 -12.44 3.05 -11.48
C VAL A 54 -10.96 3.02 -11.08
N VAL A 55 -10.45 4.10 -10.49
CA VAL A 55 -9.11 4.11 -9.87
C VAL A 55 -9.16 3.31 -8.56
N PRO A 56 -8.14 2.51 -8.22
CA PRO A 56 -8.12 1.78 -6.95
C PRO A 56 -8.04 2.74 -5.76
N ASP A 57 -8.65 2.35 -4.64
CA ASP A 57 -8.38 2.94 -3.32
C ASP A 57 -7.21 2.20 -2.64
N TYR A 58 -6.68 2.75 -1.54
CA TYR A 58 -5.54 2.16 -0.83
C TYR A 58 -5.71 0.68 -0.41
N PRO A 59 -6.91 0.14 -0.10
CA PRO A 59 -7.03 -1.29 0.23
C PRO A 59 -6.66 -2.22 -0.92
N ALA A 60 -6.96 -1.84 -2.17
CA ALA A 60 -6.58 -2.62 -3.34
C ALA A 60 -5.05 -2.60 -3.54
N VAL A 61 -4.43 -1.43 -3.35
CA VAL A 61 -2.96 -1.26 -3.40
C VAL A 61 -2.29 -2.07 -2.29
N GLN A 62 -2.84 -2.05 -1.07
CA GLN A 62 -2.35 -2.83 0.07
C GLN A 62 -2.39 -4.34 -0.20
N ALA A 63 -3.49 -4.84 -0.78
CA ALA A 63 -3.62 -6.26 -1.11
C ALA A 63 -2.55 -6.71 -2.11
N VAL A 64 -2.30 -5.92 -3.16
CA VAL A 64 -1.28 -6.23 -4.17
C VAL A 64 0.13 -6.15 -3.58
N ALA A 65 0.42 -5.15 -2.76
CA ALA A 65 1.71 -5.03 -2.08
C ALA A 65 1.97 -6.22 -1.14
N ALA A 66 0.96 -6.63 -0.37
CA ALA A 66 1.05 -7.78 0.52
C ALA A 66 1.29 -9.09 -0.26
N ALA A 67 0.59 -9.29 -1.38
CA ALA A 67 0.80 -10.45 -2.24
C ALA A 67 2.21 -10.48 -2.85
N ALA A 68 2.73 -9.32 -3.28
CA ALA A 68 4.08 -9.19 -3.83
C ALA A 68 5.15 -9.52 -2.77
N VAL A 69 5.00 -9.00 -1.55
CA VAL A 69 5.88 -9.31 -0.42
C VAL A 69 5.82 -10.79 -0.05
N ALA A 70 4.63 -11.37 0.08
CA ALA A 70 4.46 -12.78 0.43
C ALA A 70 5.11 -13.69 -0.61
N THR A 71 4.92 -13.38 -1.90
CA THR A 71 5.56 -14.09 -3.02
C THR A 71 7.08 -13.98 -2.96
N ARG A 72 7.61 -12.77 -2.72
CA ARG A 72 9.05 -12.56 -2.56
C ARG A 72 9.62 -13.35 -1.38
N CYS A 73 8.92 -13.37 -0.25
CA CYS A 73 9.33 -14.12 0.92
C CYS A 73 9.35 -15.63 0.64
N ALA A 74 8.33 -16.16 -0.04
CA ALA A 74 8.28 -17.57 -0.42
C ALA A 74 9.44 -17.96 -1.34
N THR A 75 9.76 -17.12 -2.33
CA THR A 75 10.90 -17.32 -3.23
C THR A 75 12.23 -17.33 -2.47
N LEU A 76 12.44 -16.38 -1.57
CA LEU A 76 13.68 -16.28 -0.78
C LEU A 76 13.81 -17.40 0.26
N ALA A 77 12.71 -17.81 0.88
CA ALA A 77 12.68 -18.89 1.86
C ALA A 77 12.79 -20.29 1.20
N GLY A 78 12.51 -20.41 -0.09
CA GLY A 78 12.34 -21.70 -0.77
C GLY A 78 11.20 -22.54 -0.17
N SER A 79 10.24 -21.90 0.50
CA SER A 79 9.20 -22.56 1.29
C SER A 79 8.01 -21.64 1.51
N THR A 80 6.84 -22.23 1.67
CA THR A 80 5.61 -21.54 2.11
C THR A 80 5.29 -21.80 3.59
N GLY A 81 6.21 -22.45 4.31
CA GLY A 81 6.08 -22.72 5.73
C GLY A 81 6.09 -21.42 6.55
N ARG A 82 5.13 -21.29 7.48
CA ARG A 82 4.90 -20.05 8.25
C ARG A 82 6.16 -19.50 8.91
N ALA A 83 6.94 -20.33 9.60
CA ALA A 83 8.15 -19.90 10.30
C ALA A 83 9.25 -19.43 9.32
N ALA A 84 9.40 -20.10 8.18
CA ALA A 84 10.37 -19.73 7.15
C ALA A 84 9.98 -18.41 6.49
N LEU A 85 8.70 -18.24 6.14
CA LEU A 85 8.17 -16.99 5.60
C LEU A 85 8.33 -15.85 6.60
N TRP A 86 8.02 -16.08 7.88
CA TRP A 86 8.16 -15.07 8.92
C TRP A 86 9.61 -14.62 9.06
N GLY A 87 10.56 -15.56 9.14
CA GLY A 87 11.98 -15.23 9.25
C GLY A 87 12.50 -14.34 8.12
N VAL A 88 12.07 -14.61 6.88
CA VAL A 88 12.39 -13.76 5.73
C VAL A 88 11.66 -12.42 5.82
N ALA A 89 10.35 -12.41 6.07
CA ALA A 89 9.55 -11.19 6.10
C ALA A 89 10.03 -10.20 7.18
N SER A 90 10.45 -10.69 8.34
CA SER A 90 10.96 -9.86 9.44
C SER A 90 12.36 -9.28 9.19
N ALA A 91 13.11 -9.86 8.24
CA ALA A 91 14.43 -9.37 7.84
C ALA A 91 14.41 -8.59 6.52
N LEU A 92 13.27 -8.56 5.82
CA LEU A 92 13.13 -7.93 4.52
C LEU A 92 12.93 -6.42 4.66
N GLU A 93 13.85 -5.66 4.06
CA GLU A 93 13.67 -4.24 3.76
C GLU A 93 13.52 -4.06 2.25
N THR A 94 12.40 -3.51 1.80
CA THR A 94 12.13 -3.33 0.36
C THR A 94 11.12 -2.20 0.10
N THR A 95 10.81 -1.94 -1.16
CA THR A 95 9.72 -1.05 -1.59
C THR A 95 8.74 -1.80 -2.47
N THR A 96 7.47 -1.42 -2.37
CA THR A 96 6.35 -1.90 -3.18
C THR A 96 5.60 -0.70 -3.77
N LEU A 97 4.54 -0.95 -4.55
CA LEU A 97 3.62 0.13 -4.95
C LEU A 97 2.93 0.87 -3.78
N LEU A 98 2.93 0.29 -2.57
CA LEU A 98 2.44 0.95 -1.34
C LEU A 98 3.54 1.78 -0.65
N GLY A 99 4.77 1.74 -1.15
CA GLY A 99 5.95 2.35 -0.52
C GLY A 99 6.81 1.36 0.24
N ALA A 100 7.60 1.88 1.18
CA ALA A 100 8.58 1.09 1.93
C ALA A 100 7.92 0.02 2.83
N PHE A 101 8.56 -1.15 2.86
CA PHE A 101 8.20 -2.30 3.67
C PHE A 101 9.37 -2.66 4.57
N ARG A 102 9.10 -2.71 5.88
CA ARG A 102 9.99 -3.26 6.90
C ARG A 102 9.20 -3.64 8.14
N VAL A 103 9.34 -4.87 8.60
CA VAL A 103 8.67 -5.35 9.81
C VAL A 103 9.60 -5.22 11.01
N ASP A 104 9.09 -4.71 12.13
CA ASP A 104 9.75 -4.82 13.42
C ASP A 104 9.62 -6.27 13.92
N PRO A 105 10.72 -7.03 14.11
CA PRO A 105 10.64 -8.45 14.44
C PRO A 105 10.10 -8.73 15.85
N GLY A 106 10.18 -7.77 16.77
CA GLY A 106 9.72 -7.95 18.16
C GLY A 106 8.20 -7.82 18.30
N SER A 107 7.61 -6.87 17.59
CA SER A 107 6.16 -6.55 17.63
C SER A 107 5.39 -7.10 16.44
N GLY A 108 6.06 -7.39 15.33
CA GLY A 108 5.46 -7.72 14.05
C GLY A 108 4.84 -6.53 13.33
N ALA A 109 5.01 -5.30 13.83
CA ALA A 109 4.46 -4.10 13.22
C ALA A 109 5.17 -3.75 11.92
N GLN A 110 4.41 -3.30 10.92
CA GLN A 110 4.97 -2.65 9.73
C GLN A 110 5.45 -1.24 10.10
N VAL A 111 6.77 -1.01 10.03
CA VAL A 111 7.43 0.24 10.45
C VAL A 111 8.10 0.98 9.30
N GLY A 112 8.18 0.39 8.11
CA GLY A 112 8.71 1.06 6.91
C GLY A 112 7.70 1.99 6.23
N HIS A 113 6.42 1.63 6.25
CA HIS A 113 5.38 2.38 5.57
C HIS A 113 5.08 3.72 6.25
N ARG A 114 4.84 4.76 5.45
CA ARG A 114 4.43 6.08 5.92
C ARG A 114 3.09 6.45 5.32
N ALA A 115 2.16 6.87 6.18
CA ALA A 115 0.89 7.40 5.71
C ALA A 115 1.11 8.62 4.81
N ALA A 116 0.30 8.70 3.76
CA ALA A 116 0.29 9.81 2.82
C ALA A 116 -0.69 10.90 3.29
N LEU A 117 -0.34 12.15 2.99
CA LEU A 117 -1.20 13.31 3.15
C LEU A 117 -1.66 13.75 1.76
N THR A 118 -2.97 13.93 1.58
CA THR A 118 -3.53 14.54 0.39
C THR A 118 -4.23 15.85 0.73
N ARG A 119 -4.36 16.71 -0.28
CA ARG A 119 -5.25 17.87 -0.27
C ARG A 119 -6.19 17.71 -1.45
N TRP A 120 -7.49 17.72 -1.21
CA TRP A 120 -8.44 17.69 -2.32
C TRP A 120 -8.35 18.98 -3.15
N PRO A 121 -8.26 18.84 -4.48
CA PRO A 121 -8.11 19.96 -5.40
C PRO A 121 -9.38 20.80 -5.52
#